data_AF-A0A6G6KFH8-F1
#
_entry.id   AF-A0A6G6KFH8-F1
#
_cell.length_a   1.000
_cell.length_b   1.000
_cell.length_c   1.000
_cell.angle_alpha   90.00
_cell.angle_beta   90.00
_cell.angle_gamma   90.00
#
_symmetry.space_group_name_H-M   'P 1'
#
loop_
_entity.id
_entity.type
_entity.pdbx_description
1 polymer ?
#
loop_
_entity_poly.entity_id
_entity_poly.type
_entity_poly.pdbx_seq_one_letter_code
_entity_poly.pdbx_strand_id
1 'polypeptide(L)'
;MLMPSSNDISQLHTTQAKLLAGTRRHFFSRCSMGLGSIALASLMAEQQAKAAPSPQDPLAPQKPHGAPRAKNVIYLFMAGGPSQLELFDYKPKLQELNGQPIPQSFIEGKRFAFMNSSHGVKLLGARREFKQHGQSGAWVSDLLPHTASVADDLCFVKSCATELFNHAPAKLFMNTGSGQFGRPSMGAWVTYGLGSESRDLPGFVVLQSGPRGPRGGAVNWASGFLPTTYQGVPLRGTGEPILNLSTPGGISSASQRKAIDAIRDLNLARLVETGDAEIQTRINSYEMAYRMQTSAPDLIDISGESQATLDMYGVDPLQPSFARNCLLARRLVERGTRFVQLYHTNWDSHGGPGETLEDDFPPRCREIDQGCAALIRDLKSRGLLEDTLVVWGGEFGRTPMGENRDKTGRNHHIDAFTMWFAGGGVKAGHTFGESDELGFNAVEDKAHVHDLHATILHLLGIDHKKLTFRFQGRDFRLTDVHGKLLRGMLA
;
A
#
# COMPACT_ATOMS: atom_id res chain seq x y z
N MET A 1 57.71 25.40 -35.12
CA MET A 1 56.49 25.17 -34.32
C MET A 1 56.96 24.64 -32.97
N LEU A 2 57.14 25.53 -31.98
CA LEU A 2 57.74 25.17 -30.69
C LEU A 2 56.64 24.63 -29.77
N MET A 3 56.79 23.39 -29.31
CA MET A 3 55.90 22.82 -28.29
C MET A 3 56.22 23.44 -26.91
N PRO A 4 55.19 23.77 -26.11
CA PRO A 4 55.40 24.33 -24.78
C PRO A 4 56.08 23.30 -23.86
N SER A 5 56.91 23.79 -22.94
CA SER A 5 57.67 22.93 -22.02
C SER A 5 56.75 22.27 -20.99
N SER A 6 57.16 21.13 -20.43
CA SER A 6 56.38 20.40 -19.40
C SER A 6 56.06 21.25 -18.16
N ASN A 7 56.89 22.28 -17.88
CA ASN A 7 56.65 23.23 -16.80
C ASN A 7 55.50 24.21 -17.11
N ASP A 8 55.32 24.62 -18.36
CA ASP A 8 54.25 25.54 -18.75
C ASP A 8 52.86 24.87 -18.65
N ILE A 9 52.79 23.59 -18.99
CA ILE A 9 51.55 22.79 -18.87
C ILE A 9 51.17 22.57 -17.40
N SER A 10 52.15 22.30 -16.53
CA SER A 10 51.92 22.12 -15.08
C SER A 10 51.44 23.42 -14.40
N GLN A 11 51.99 24.56 -14.80
CA GLN A 11 51.55 25.87 -14.29
C GLN A 11 50.13 26.23 -14.77
N LEU A 12 49.77 25.90 -16.01
CA LEU A 12 48.41 26.09 -16.53
C LEU A 12 47.38 25.23 -15.78
N HIS A 13 47.66 23.95 -15.54
CA HIS A 13 46.77 23.09 -14.76
C HIS A 13 46.62 23.53 -13.30
N THR A 14 47.70 23.98 -12.67
CA THR A 14 47.66 24.49 -11.29
C THR A 14 46.87 25.79 -11.20
N THR A 15 46.99 26.67 -12.20
CA THR A 15 46.26 27.94 -12.26
C THR A 15 44.77 27.70 -12.55
N GLN A 16 44.43 26.76 -13.44
CA GLN A 16 43.06 26.36 -13.72
C GLN A 16 42.39 25.68 -12.51
N ALA A 17 43.10 24.82 -11.78
CA ALA A 17 42.60 24.20 -10.56
C ALA A 17 42.36 25.24 -9.44
N LYS A 18 43.25 26.24 -9.30
CA LYS A 18 43.06 27.36 -8.38
C LYS A 18 41.89 28.27 -8.78
N LEU A 19 41.70 28.51 -10.08
CA LEU A 19 40.56 29.28 -10.59
C LEU A 19 39.24 28.51 -10.41
N LEU A 20 39.21 27.19 -10.62
CA LEU A 20 38.03 26.33 -10.38
C LEU A 20 37.68 26.16 -8.89
N ALA A 21 38.70 26.07 -8.02
CA ALA A 21 38.51 26.07 -6.57
C ALA A 21 38.06 27.45 -6.07
N GLY A 22 38.59 28.52 -6.68
CA GLY A 22 38.16 29.89 -6.51
C GLY A 22 36.69 30.07 -6.90
N THR A 23 36.24 29.63 -8.07
CA THR A 23 34.85 29.79 -8.51
C THR A 23 33.87 29.02 -7.64
N ARG A 24 34.17 27.78 -7.20
CA ARG A 24 33.31 27.06 -6.25
C ARG A 24 33.22 27.74 -4.89
N ARG A 25 34.36 28.09 -4.27
CA ARG A 25 34.38 28.73 -2.94
C ARG A 25 33.84 30.18 -2.98
N HIS A 26 34.04 30.90 -4.09
CA HIS A 26 33.50 32.25 -4.30
C HIS A 26 32.01 32.22 -4.62
N PHE A 27 31.52 31.22 -5.37
CA PHE A 27 30.09 30.98 -5.56
C PHE A 27 29.41 30.67 -4.23
N PHE A 28 29.93 29.76 -3.41
CA PHE A 28 29.31 29.46 -2.11
C PHE A 28 29.50 30.56 -1.04
N SER A 29 30.61 31.31 -1.04
CA SER A 29 30.81 32.39 -0.06
C SER A 29 30.08 33.70 -0.41
N ARG A 30 29.92 34.04 -1.70
CA ARG A 30 29.22 35.26 -2.15
C ARG A 30 27.77 35.05 -2.56
N CYS A 31 27.35 33.82 -2.91
CA CYS A 31 25.93 33.45 -3.11
C CYS A 31 25.29 32.82 -1.87
N SER A 32 25.90 32.96 -0.70
CA SER A 32 25.32 32.60 0.61
C SER A 32 23.99 33.35 0.86
N MET A 33 23.92 34.62 0.42
CA MET A 33 22.71 35.45 0.36
C MET A 33 21.77 35.12 -0.83
N GLY A 34 22.08 34.09 -1.62
CA GLY A 34 21.28 33.66 -2.76
C GLY A 34 20.54 32.37 -2.44
N LEU A 35 21.26 31.27 -2.24
CA LEU A 35 20.65 29.97 -1.96
C LEU A 35 20.03 29.90 -0.58
N GLY A 36 20.72 30.43 0.44
CA GLY A 36 20.18 30.51 1.80
C GLY A 36 18.97 31.44 1.87
N SER A 37 18.98 32.52 1.10
CA SER A 37 17.87 33.47 1.02
C SER A 37 16.72 32.97 0.15
N ILE A 38 16.96 32.15 -0.87
CA ILE A 38 15.91 31.43 -1.61
C ILE A 38 15.29 30.35 -0.73
N ALA A 39 16.10 29.59 0.02
CA ALA A 39 15.60 28.61 0.98
C ALA A 39 14.82 29.30 2.11
N LEU A 40 15.35 30.39 2.66
CA LEU A 40 14.67 31.19 3.69
C LEU A 40 13.43 31.89 3.13
N ALA A 41 13.47 32.45 1.92
CA ALA A 41 12.30 33.02 1.27
C ALA A 41 11.25 31.95 0.95
N SER A 42 11.66 30.74 0.58
CA SER A 42 10.77 29.59 0.41
C SER A 42 10.14 29.18 1.74
N LEU A 43 10.93 29.07 2.81
CA LEU A 43 10.44 28.77 4.17
C LEU A 43 9.55 29.90 4.72
N MET A 44 9.91 31.16 4.49
CA MET A 44 9.12 32.33 4.91
C MET A 44 7.86 32.47 4.08
N ALA A 45 7.89 32.21 2.77
CA ALA A 45 6.70 32.17 1.93
C ALA A 45 5.78 31.01 2.33
N GLU A 46 6.33 29.86 2.71
CA GLU A 46 5.58 28.74 3.29
C GLU A 46 4.98 29.11 4.66
N GLN A 47 5.68 29.91 5.45
CA GLN A 47 5.19 30.43 6.74
C GLN A 47 4.13 31.54 6.55
N GLN A 48 4.25 32.36 5.51
CA GLN A 48 3.26 33.39 5.14
C GLN A 48 2.00 32.77 4.52
N ALA A 49 2.14 31.71 3.71
CA ALA A 49 1.03 30.92 3.20
C ALA A 49 0.26 30.20 4.33
N LYS A 50 0.92 29.90 5.46
CA LYS A 50 0.28 29.41 6.70
C LYS A 50 -0.38 30.51 7.53
N ALA A 51 -0.04 31.79 7.30
CA ALA A 51 -0.52 32.94 8.08
C ALA A 51 -1.71 33.67 7.42
N ALA A 52 -1.93 33.51 6.11
CA ALA A 52 -3.18 33.91 5.49
C ALA A 52 -4.31 32.96 5.94
N PRO A 53 -5.53 33.45 6.23
CA PRO A 53 -6.70 32.60 6.43
C PRO A 53 -7.10 31.98 5.08
N SER A 54 -6.27 31.05 4.59
CA SER A 54 -6.69 30.09 3.59
C SER A 54 -7.72 29.18 4.24
N PRO A 55 -8.76 28.74 3.50
CA PRO A 55 -9.44 27.50 3.88
C PRO A 55 -8.35 26.46 4.19
N GLN A 56 -8.39 25.89 5.40
CA GLN A 56 -7.39 24.91 5.82
C GLN A 56 -7.32 23.81 4.76
N ASP A 57 -6.14 23.57 4.19
CA ASP A 57 -5.92 22.43 3.32
C ASP A 57 -6.25 21.17 4.13
N PRO A 58 -7.33 20.44 3.79
CA PRO A 58 -7.77 19.28 4.56
C PRO A 58 -6.75 18.13 4.52
N LEU A 59 -5.81 18.16 3.57
CA LEU A 59 -4.70 17.20 3.50
C LEU A 59 -3.43 17.70 4.19
N ALA A 60 -3.42 18.90 4.77
CA ALA A 60 -2.27 19.34 5.57
C ALA A 60 -2.00 18.33 6.70
N PRO A 61 -0.73 18.02 7.01
CA PRO A 61 -0.38 17.10 8.09
C PRO A 61 -1.06 17.47 9.41
N GLN A 62 -1.77 16.52 10.00
CA GLN A 62 -2.43 16.68 11.29
C GLN A 62 -1.64 16.01 12.40
N LYS A 63 -1.79 16.53 13.63
CA LYS A 63 -1.14 15.95 14.80
C LYS A 63 -1.84 14.64 15.18
N PRO A 64 -1.12 13.50 15.26
CA PRO A 64 -1.71 12.25 15.70
C PRO A 64 -2.21 12.31 17.16
N HIS A 65 -3.09 11.39 17.55
CA HIS A 65 -3.60 11.27 18.92
C HIS A 65 -2.52 10.83 19.93
N GLY A 66 -1.52 10.06 19.48
CA GLY A 66 -0.40 9.57 20.27
C GLY A 66 0.92 9.62 19.50
N ALA A 67 2.00 9.07 20.06
CA ALA A 67 3.27 9.00 19.36
C ALA A 67 3.19 7.95 18.22
N PRO A 68 3.37 8.34 16.95
CA PRO A 68 3.34 7.39 15.84
C PRO A 68 4.58 6.50 15.83
N ARG A 69 4.40 5.24 15.43
CA ARG A 69 5.48 4.29 15.10
C ARG A 69 5.72 4.20 13.59
N ALA A 70 4.72 4.53 12.78
CA ALA A 70 4.80 4.63 11.33
C ALA A 70 4.25 5.98 10.88
N LYS A 71 4.81 6.51 9.80
CA LYS A 71 4.28 7.67 9.07
C LYS A 71 3.34 7.21 7.96
N ASN A 72 3.71 6.19 7.20
CA ASN A 72 3.00 5.82 5.98
C ASN A 72 2.63 4.33 5.98
N VAL A 73 1.65 3.98 5.14
CA VAL A 73 1.24 2.58 4.91
C VAL A 73 1.39 2.22 3.44
N ILE A 74 2.05 1.09 3.17
CA ILE A 74 1.97 0.41 1.87
C ILE A 74 1.19 -0.88 2.07
N TYR A 75 0.00 -0.99 1.49
CA TYR A 75 -0.83 -2.18 1.57
C TYR A 75 -0.82 -2.96 0.24
N LEU A 76 -0.12 -4.09 0.24
CA LEU A 76 -0.07 -5.09 -0.83
C LEU A 76 -1.28 -6.03 -0.71
N PHE A 77 -2.34 -5.75 -1.47
CA PHE A 77 -3.60 -6.48 -1.45
C PHE A 77 -3.69 -7.54 -2.54
N MET A 78 -3.55 -8.80 -2.15
CA MET A 78 -3.69 -9.98 -3.01
C MET A 78 -5.18 -10.33 -3.17
N ALA A 79 -5.81 -9.69 -4.15
CA ALA A 79 -7.25 -9.72 -4.33
C ALA A 79 -7.75 -11.06 -4.86
N GLY A 80 -8.34 -11.85 -3.96
CA GLY A 80 -8.82 -13.19 -4.26
C GLY A 80 -8.58 -14.18 -3.13
N GLY A 81 -8.16 -13.78 -1.93
CA GLY A 81 -7.97 -14.71 -0.81
C GLY A 81 -6.84 -15.72 -1.05
N PRO A 82 -5.56 -15.28 -0.99
CA PRO A 82 -4.42 -16.16 -1.23
C PRO A 82 -4.43 -17.34 -0.26
N SER A 83 -4.13 -18.54 -0.75
CA SER A 83 -4.14 -19.74 0.10
C SER A 83 -3.00 -19.71 1.10
N GLN A 84 -3.32 -19.50 2.38
CA GLN A 84 -2.34 -19.55 3.47
C GLN A 84 -1.64 -20.92 3.55
N LEU A 85 -2.38 -21.98 3.22
CA LEU A 85 -1.92 -23.37 3.24
C LEU A 85 -0.93 -23.71 2.13
N GLU A 86 -0.82 -22.87 1.09
CA GLU A 86 0.18 -23.02 0.02
C GLU A 86 1.33 -22.03 0.14
N LEU A 87 1.29 -21.09 1.09
CA LEU A 87 2.25 -19.98 1.18
C LEU A 87 3.02 -19.92 2.51
N PHE A 88 2.32 -19.88 3.64
CA PHE A 88 2.92 -19.50 4.93
C PHE A 88 2.51 -20.38 6.11
N ASP A 89 1.44 -21.17 5.96
CA ASP A 89 0.87 -21.96 7.05
C ASP A 89 1.04 -23.45 6.81
N TYR A 90 2.24 -23.95 7.12
CA TYR A 90 2.56 -25.37 7.00
C TYR A 90 1.81 -26.19 8.05
N LYS A 91 0.97 -27.12 7.59
CA LYS A 91 0.17 -28.01 8.43
C LYS A 91 0.50 -29.48 8.15
N PRO A 92 1.48 -30.07 8.88
CA PRO A 92 1.85 -31.48 8.71
C PRO A 92 0.67 -32.44 8.86
N LYS A 93 -0.24 -32.16 9.79
CA LYS A 93 -1.42 -33.02 10.00
C LYS A 93 -2.39 -32.98 8.82
N LEU A 94 -2.58 -31.82 8.22
CA LEU A 94 -3.36 -31.69 6.98
C LEU A 94 -2.74 -32.51 5.84
N GLN A 95 -1.40 -32.52 5.75
CA GLN A 95 -0.69 -33.33 4.75
C GLN A 95 -0.85 -34.83 5.00
N GLU A 96 -0.73 -35.28 6.25
CA GLU A 96 -0.93 -36.68 6.65
C GLU A 96 -2.34 -37.16 6.30
N LEU A 97 -3.36 -36.32 6.55
CA LEU A 97 -4.76 -36.65 6.30
C LEU A 97 -5.24 -36.31 4.88
N ASN A 98 -4.33 -36.00 3.96
CA ASN A 98 -4.70 -35.65 2.59
C ASN A 98 -5.56 -36.77 1.93
N GLY A 99 -6.69 -36.38 1.34
CA GLY A 99 -7.63 -37.30 0.71
C GLY A 99 -8.57 -38.05 1.67
N GLN A 100 -8.48 -37.79 2.98
CA GLN A 100 -9.39 -38.33 4.00
C GLN A 100 -10.62 -37.43 4.18
N PRO A 101 -11.76 -37.96 4.65
CA PRO A 101 -12.90 -37.12 5.03
C PRO A 101 -12.53 -36.15 6.16
N ILE A 102 -13.19 -34.99 6.20
CA ILE A 102 -13.00 -34.04 7.31
C ILE A 102 -13.50 -34.71 8.60
N PRO A 103 -12.76 -34.64 9.72
CA PRO A 103 -13.26 -35.13 11.00
C PRO A 103 -14.52 -34.39 11.43
N GLN A 104 -15.52 -35.13 11.94
CA GLN A 104 -16.85 -34.59 12.26
C GLN A 104 -16.78 -33.41 13.25
N SER A 105 -15.82 -33.43 14.19
CA SER A 105 -15.61 -32.37 15.18
C SER A 105 -15.29 -30.99 14.57
N PHE A 106 -14.80 -30.93 13.33
CA PHE A 106 -14.48 -29.65 12.66
C PHE A 106 -15.69 -29.05 11.93
N ILE A 107 -16.68 -29.88 11.60
CA ILE A 107 -17.84 -29.49 10.79
C ILE A 107 -19.15 -29.44 11.58
N GLU A 108 -19.17 -30.00 12.79
CA GLU A 108 -20.33 -29.99 13.68
C GLU A 108 -20.79 -28.55 13.98
N GLY A 109 -22.09 -28.29 13.77
CA GLY A 109 -22.70 -26.97 14.00
C GLY A 109 -22.32 -25.89 12.98
N LYS A 110 -21.49 -26.19 11.96
CA LYS A 110 -21.05 -25.22 10.95
C LYS A 110 -21.87 -25.28 9.67
N ARG A 111 -22.14 -24.11 9.10
CA ARG A 111 -22.80 -23.95 7.80
C ARG A 111 -21.77 -23.44 6.79
N PHE A 112 -21.39 -24.29 5.84
CA PHE A 112 -20.48 -23.90 4.78
C PHE A 112 -21.21 -23.14 3.68
N ALA A 113 -20.56 -22.12 3.13
CA ALA A 113 -20.99 -21.52 1.88
C ALA A 113 -20.80 -22.53 0.74
N PHE A 114 -21.74 -22.60 -0.20
CA PHE A 114 -21.63 -23.38 -1.44
C PHE A 114 -21.50 -24.91 -1.30
N MET A 115 -22.05 -25.54 -0.25
CA MET A 115 -21.98 -27.01 0.00
C MET A 115 -22.29 -27.91 -1.21
N ASN A 116 -23.18 -27.48 -2.11
CA ASN A 116 -23.53 -28.28 -3.30
C ASN A 116 -22.37 -28.42 -4.31
N SER A 117 -21.44 -27.46 -4.33
CA SER A 117 -20.21 -27.51 -5.17
C SER A 117 -19.07 -28.31 -4.52
N SER A 118 -19.22 -28.69 -3.25
CA SER A 118 -18.16 -29.36 -2.46
C SER A 118 -18.31 -30.89 -2.46
N HIS A 119 -18.93 -31.50 -3.48
CA HIS A 119 -19.10 -32.96 -3.52
C HIS A 119 -17.77 -33.71 -3.33
N GLY A 120 -17.73 -34.62 -2.34
CA GLY A 120 -16.54 -35.40 -1.99
C GLY A 120 -15.52 -34.65 -1.11
N VAL A 121 -16.01 -33.84 -0.14
CA VAL A 121 -15.27 -32.97 0.79
C VAL A 121 -14.13 -33.69 1.56
N LYS A 122 -13.03 -33.93 0.89
CA LYS A 122 -11.81 -34.49 1.47
C LYS A 122 -10.87 -33.37 1.85
N LEU A 123 -10.09 -33.61 2.90
CA LEU A 123 -8.95 -32.78 3.25
C LEU A 123 -7.97 -32.74 2.06
N LEU A 124 -7.44 -31.55 1.80
CA LEU A 124 -6.48 -31.28 0.76
C LEU A 124 -5.20 -30.80 1.43
N GLY A 125 -4.21 -31.70 1.47
CA GLY A 125 -2.83 -31.38 1.84
C GLY A 125 -2.25 -30.27 0.97
N ALA A 126 -1.20 -29.61 1.45
CA ALA A 126 -0.50 -28.63 0.64
C ALA A 126 0.03 -29.29 -0.65
N ARG A 127 0.00 -28.53 -1.75
CA ARG A 127 0.56 -28.96 -3.04
C ARG A 127 1.99 -28.45 -3.22
N ARG A 128 2.63 -28.02 -2.13
CA ARG A 128 3.91 -27.31 -2.10
C ARG A 128 4.84 -27.84 -1.02
N GLU A 129 6.12 -27.59 -1.23
CA GLU A 129 7.15 -27.87 -0.23
C GLU A 129 7.34 -26.66 0.68
N PHE A 130 7.58 -26.92 1.96
CA PHE A 130 7.78 -25.88 2.96
C PHE A 130 9.15 -26.06 3.64
N LYS A 131 9.80 -24.93 3.92
CA LYS A 131 11.03 -24.88 4.71
C LYS A 131 10.95 -23.74 5.72
N GLN A 132 11.68 -23.88 6.82
CA GLN A 132 11.88 -22.80 7.77
C GLN A 132 13.00 -21.89 7.28
N HIS A 133 12.81 -20.58 7.37
CA HIS A 133 13.74 -19.58 6.90
C HIS A 133 14.12 -18.58 7.99
N GLY A 134 15.35 -18.06 7.88
CA GLY A 134 15.89 -17.07 8.80
C GLY A 134 16.08 -17.56 10.23
N GLN A 135 16.33 -16.62 11.13
CA GLN A 135 16.39 -16.84 12.58
C GLN A 135 15.00 -16.98 13.21
N SER A 136 14.00 -16.38 12.58
CA SER A 136 12.59 -16.49 12.96
C SER A 136 12.04 -17.91 12.83
N GLY A 137 12.65 -18.74 11.98
CA GLY A 137 12.18 -20.10 11.70
C GLY A 137 10.81 -20.11 11.01
N ALA A 138 10.42 -19.02 10.35
CA ALA A 138 9.13 -18.90 9.69
C ALA A 138 9.01 -19.91 8.55
N TRP A 139 7.86 -20.58 8.47
CA TRP A 139 7.54 -21.50 7.37
C TRP A 139 7.12 -20.71 6.13
N VAL A 140 7.83 -20.91 5.02
CA VAL A 140 7.48 -20.34 3.72
C VAL A 140 7.57 -21.43 2.66
N SER A 141 6.65 -21.44 1.71
CA SER A 141 6.66 -22.42 0.62
C SER A 141 7.70 -22.09 -0.45
N ASP A 142 8.02 -23.10 -1.26
CA ASP A 142 8.90 -23.01 -2.43
C ASP A 142 8.41 -22.03 -3.52
N LEU A 143 7.17 -21.54 -3.43
CA LEU A 143 6.61 -20.54 -4.34
C LEU A 143 7.12 -19.12 -4.11
N LEU A 144 7.64 -18.81 -2.92
CA LEU A 144 8.04 -17.46 -2.53
C LEU A 144 9.50 -17.38 -2.05
N PRO A 145 10.48 -17.84 -2.86
CA PRO A 145 11.88 -17.88 -2.47
C PRO A 145 12.46 -16.50 -2.10
N HIS A 146 12.02 -15.42 -2.73
CA HIS A 146 12.49 -14.07 -2.41
C HIS A 146 11.88 -13.57 -1.10
N THR A 147 10.59 -13.78 -0.86
CA THR A 147 9.93 -13.42 0.41
C THR A 147 10.53 -14.21 1.56
N ALA A 148 10.84 -15.49 1.37
CA ALA A 148 11.49 -16.33 2.36
C ALA A 148 12.84 -15.75 2.84
N SER A 149 13.61 -15.11 1.96
CA SER A 149 14.89 -14.50 2.32
C SER A 149 14.79 -13.21 3.13
N VAL A 150 13.59 -12.64 3.29
CA VAL A 150 13.32 -11.49 4.17
C VAL A 150 12.45 -11.88 5.37
N ALA A 151 12.28 -13.18 5.66
CA ALA A 151 11.40 -13.67 6.72
C ALA A 151 11.68 -13.05 8.10
N ASP A 152 12.94 -12.75 8.41
CA ASP A 152 13.35 -12.12 9.67
C ASP A 152 12.96 -10.65 9.78
N ASP A 153 12.54 -10.02 8.68
CA ASP A 153 11.97 -8.66 8.67
C ASP A 153 10.44 -8.66 8.76
N LEU A 154 9.80 -9.85 8.70
CA LEU A 154 8.35 -9.99 8.65
C LEU A 154 7.78 -10.40 10.02
N CYS A 155 6.59 -9.87 10.32
CA CYS A 155 5.71 -10.35 11.36
C CYS A 155 4.53 -11.07 10.70
N PHE A 156 4.46 -12.40 10.80
CA PHE A 156 3.32 -13.17 10.32
C PHE A 156 2.17 -13.09 11.33
N VAL A 157 0.94 -12.95 10.85
CA VAL A 157 -0.29 -13.04 11.64
C VAL A 157 -1.09 -14.21 11.06
N LYS A 158 -1.09 -15.35 11.73
CA LYS A 158 -1.68 -16.61 11.20
C LYS A 158 -3.12 -16.87 11.63
N SER A 159 -3.61 -16.06 12.56
CA SER A 159 -4.90 -16.20 13.21
C SER A 159 -5.94 -15.19 12.69
N CYS A 160 -5.74 -14.64 11.48
CA CYS A 160 -6.66 -13.65 10.93
C CYS A 160 -8.05 -14.25 10.70
N ALA A 161 -9.09 -13.46 10.95
CA ALA A 161 -10.48 -13.86 10.72
C ALA A 161 -11.35 -12.70 10.22
N THR A 162 -12.38 -13.05 9.44
CA THR A 162 -13.36 -12.14 8.86
C THR A 162 -14.76 -12.74 8.94
N GLU A 163 -15.77 -12.02 8.44
CA GLU A 163 -17.17 -12.43 8.51
C GLU A 163 -17.80 -12.70 7.13
N LEU A 164 -17.20 -12.16 6.07
CA LEU A 164 -17.77 -12.19 4.73
C LEU A 164 -16.97 -13.14 3.85
N PHE A 165 -17.66 -14.12 3.27
CA PHE A 165 -17.06 -15.18 2.45
C PHE A 165 -17.16 -14.89 0.94
N ASN A 166 -17.83 -13.82 0.51
CA ASN A 166 -17.96 -13.48 -0.91
C ASN A 166 -16.95 -12.39 -1.28
N HIS A 167 -16.20 -12.56 -2.38
CA HIS A 167 -15.11 -11.64 -2.75
C HIS A 167 -15.47 -10.15 -2.71
N ALA A 168 -16.57 -9.72 -3.35
CA ALA A 168 -16.91 -8.29 -3.41
C ALA A 168 -17.18 -7.69 -2.01
N PRO A 169 -18.10 -8.25 -1.19
CA PRO A 169 -18.32 -7.73 0.16
C PRO A 169 -17.12 -7.96 1.09
N ALA A 170 -16.36 -9.05 0.96
CA ALA A 170 -15.18 -9.33 1.77
C ALA A 170 -14.04 -8.34 1.51
N LYS A 171 -13.79 -8.00 0.24
CA LYS A 171 -12.84 -6.93 -0.13
C LYS A 171 -13.30 -5.60 0.44
N LEU A 172 -14.58 -5.28 0.35
CA LEU A 172 -15.13 -4.08 0.94
C LEU A 172 -14.94 -4.06 2.47
N PHE A 173 -15.16 -5.18 3.15
CA PHE A 173 -14.98 -5.30 4.59
C PHE A 173 -13.54 -5.13 5.02
N MET A 174 -12.59 -5.79 4.35
CA MET A 174 -11.16 -5.62 4.63
C MET A 174 -10.70 -4.18 4.40
N ASN A 175 -11.30 -3.45 3.45
CA ASN A 175 -10.92 -2.07 3.17
C ASN A 175 -11.67 -1.04 4.03
N THR A 176 -12.89 -1.31 4.49
CA THR A 176 -13.78 -0.29 5.09
C THR A 176 -14.31 -0.64 6.48
N GLY A 177 -14.02 -1.85 6.97
CA GLY A 177 -14.57 -2.39 8.21
C GLY A 177 -16.05 -2.77 8.11
N SER A 178 -16.66 -2.73 6.93
CA SER A 178 -18.08 -3.06 6.73
C SER A 178 -18.35 -3.69 5.36
N GLY A 179 -19.29 -4.63 5.30
CA GLY A 179 -19.75 -5.25 4.05
C GLY A 179 -20.76 -4.40 3.28
N GLN A 180 -21.23 -3.30 3.86
CA GLN A 180 -22.17 -2.36 3.25
C GLN A 180 -21.43 -1.31 2.41
N PHE A 181 -21.98 -0.98 1.24
CA PHE A 181 -21.49 0.09 0.37
C PHE A 181 -21.61 1.48 1.02
N GLY A 182 -20.82 2.43 0.51
CA GLY A 182 -20.83 3.84 0.98
C GLY A 182 -19.97 4.09 2.22
N ARG A 183 -19.20 3.09 2.68
CA ARG A 183 -18.28 3.21 3.81
C ARG A 183 -16.91 3.74 3.35
N PRO A 184 -16.27 4.65 4.11
CA PRO A 184 -14.93 5.09 3.80
C PRO A 184 -13.91 3.97 3.96
N SER A 185 -12.99 3.88 3.01
CA SER A 185 -11.86 2.95 3.08
C SER A 185 -10.81 3.37 4.11
N MET A 186 -9.93 2.44 4.49
CA MET A 186 -8.87 2.67 5.46
C MET A 186 -7.93 3.80 5.01
N GLY A 187 -7.57 3.85 3.73
CA GLY A 187 -6.78 4.96 3.18
C GLY A 187 -7.47 6.32 3.31
N ALA A 188 -8.80 6.36 3.14
CA ALA A 188 -9.59 7.57 3.37
C ALA A 188 -9.64 7.98 4.86
N TRP A 189 -9.82 7.02 5.78
CA TRP A 189 -9.75 7.29 7.23
C TRP A 189 -8.36 7.78 7.66
N VAL A 190 -7.29 7.17 7.15
CA VAL A 190 -5.91 7.54 7.49
C VAL A 190 -5.60 8.95 7.01
N THR A 191 -5.96 9.28 5.76
CA THR A 191 -5.75 10.65 5.22
C THR A 191 -6.66 11.67 5.88
N TYR A 192 -7.89 11.31 6.28
CA TYR A 192 -8.74 12.17 7.10
C TYR A 192 -8.13 12.48 8.47
N GLY A 193 -7.56 11.46 9.13
CA GLY A 193 -6.98 11.62 10.47
C GLY A 193 -5.62 12.30 10.51
N LEU A 194 -4.81 12.17 9.45
CA LEU A 194 -3.40 12.60 9.47
C LEU A 194 -3.00 13.53 8.32
N GLY A 195 -3.85 13.72 7.31
CA GLY A 195 -3.45 14.36 6.07
C GLY A 195 -2.33 13.59 5.34
N SER A 196 -1.54 14.32 4.55
CA SER A 196 -0.42 13.83 3.77
C SER A 196 0.77 14.78 3.91
N GLU A 197 1.98 14.23 3.99
CA GLU A 197 3.20 15.05 3.96
C GLU A 197 3.51 15.55 2.54
N SER A 198 3.01 14.83 1.53
CA SER A 198 3.09 15.27 0.14
C SER A 198 2.16 16.45 -0.12
N ARG A 199 2.71 17.51 -0.73
CA ARG A 199 1.94 18.67 -1.22
C ARG A 199 1.56 18.52 -2.70
N ASP A 200 2.30 17.69 -3.44
CA ASP A 200 2.25 17.61 -4.89
C ASP A 200 1.71 16.27 -5.40
N LEU A 201 1.42 15.32 -4.50
CA LEU A 201 0.83 14.02 -4.81
C LEU A 201 -0.36 13.75 -3.89
N PRO A 202 -1.31 12.89 -4.33
CA PRO A 202 -2.44 12.50 -3.50
C PRO A 202 -1.97 11.82 -2.20
N GLY A 203 -2.69 12.06 -1.11
CA GLY A 203 -2.43 11.39 0.16
C GLY A 203 -2.76 9.90 0.16
N PHE A 204 -3.71 9.48 -0.69
CA PHE A 204 -4.11 8.09 -0.87
C PHE A 204 -4.03 7.70 -2.35
N VAL A 205 -3.07 6.83 -2.68
CA VAL A 205 -2.81 6.36 -4.04
C VAL A 205 -3.14 4.88 -4.19
N VAL A 206 -3.76 4.52 -5.30
CA VAL A 206 -4.12 3.15 -5.65
C VAL A 206 -3.38 2.71 -6.91
N LEU A 207 -2.72 1.56 -6.83
CA LEU A 207 -2.02 0.93 -7.94
C LEU A 207 -2.67 -0.43 -8.23
N GLN A 208 -2.78 -0.78 -9.50
CA GLN A 208 -3.47 -2.00 -9.92
C GLN A 208 -2.58 -2.84 -10.83
N SER A 209 -2.71 -4.15 -10.73
CA SER A 209 -2.01 -5.14 -11.54
C SER A 209 -2.81 -6.44 -11.63
N GLY A 210 -2.44 -7.30 -12.58
CA GLY A 210 -3.21 -8.47 -12.97
C GLY A 210 -4.14 -8.17 -14.16
N PRO A 211 -4.81 -9.19 -14.72
CA PRO A 211 -5.55 -9.08 -15.98
C PRO A 211 -6.83 -8.25 -15.88
N ARG A 212 -7.26 -7.89 -14.66
CA ARG A 212 -8.47 -7.11 -14.38
C ARG A 212 -8.31 -6.32 -13.08
N GLY A 213 -9.17 -5.32 -12.88
CA GLY A 213 -9.32 -4.64 -11.59
C GLY A 213 -9.98 -5.53 -10.51
N PRO A 214 -9.86 -5.20 -9.22
CA PRO A 214 -10.46 -6.00 -8.15
C PRO A 214 -11.99 -5.98 -8.24
N ARG A 215 -12.63 -7.14 -7.98
CA ARG A 215 -14.10 -7.23 -7.82
C ARG A 215 -14.57 -6.19 -6.80
N GLY A 216 -15.67 -5.50 -7.09
CA GLY A 216 -16.14 -4.32 -6.34
C GLY A 216 -15.71 -2.98 -6.94
N GLY A 217 -14.56 -2.93 -7.65
CA GLY A 217 -14.11 -1.71 -8.30
C GLY A 217 -13.78 -0.59 -7.31
N ALA A 218 -14.10 0.65 -7.69
CA ALA A 218 -13.67 1.86 -6.97
C ALA A 218 -14.20 2.00 -5.54
N VAL A 219 -15.26 1.28 -5.18
CA VAL A 219 -15.81 1.27 -3.81
C VAL A 219 -14.83 0.72 -2.78
N ASN A 220 -13.83 -0.06 -3.20
CA ASN A 220 -12.80 -0.59 -2.30
C ASN A 220 -11.85 0.50 -1.76
N TRP A 221 -11.72 1.64 -2.45
CA TRP A 221 -10.87 2.77 -2.06
C TRP A 221 -11.64 4.09 -2.03
N ALA A 222 -12.95 4.02 -1.80
CA ALA A 222 -13.81 5.20 -1.78
C ALA A 222 -13.63 6.02 -0.49
N SER A 223 -13.90 7.33 -0.56
CA SER A 223 -14.07 8.17 0.63
C SER A 223 -15.41 7.92 1.33
N GLY A 224 -16.37 7.25 0.67
CA GLY A 224 -17.68 6.98 1.24
C GLY A 224 -18.41 8.29 1.58
N PHE A 225 -18.81 8.44 2.84
CA PHE A 225 -19.39 9.68 3.36
C PHE A 225 -18.36 10.71 3.84
N LEU A 226 -17.05 10.40 3.85
CA LEU A 226 -16.02 11.42 4.07
C LEU A 226 -15.92 12.33 2.85
N PRO A 227 -15.52 13.61 3.03
CA PRO A 227 -15.31 14.54 1.92
C PRO A 227 -14.47 13.92 0.80
N THR A 228 -14.80 14.24 -0.46
CA THR A 228 -14.17 13.58 -1.61
C THR A 228 -12.68 13.89 -1.76
N THR A 229 -12.13 14.82 -0.97
CA THR A 229 -10.70 15.09 -0.89
C THR A 229 -9.91 13.86 -0.40
N TYR A 230 -10.53 12.96 0.36
CA TYR A 230 -9.90 11.73 0.87
C TYR A 230 -10.10 10.51 -0.03
N GLN A 231 -10.60 10.71 -1.24
CA GLN A 231 -10.82 9.65 -2.23
C GLN A 231 -9.48 9.05 -2.68
N GLY A 232 -9.39 7.71 -2.74
CA GLY A 232 -8.22 7.05 -3.32
C GLY A 232 -8.10 7.35 -4.81
N VAL A 233 -6.91 7.76 -5.23
CA VAL A 233 -6.60 8.14 -6.62
C VAL A 233 -5.89 6.98 -7.32
N PRO A 234 -6.52 6.32 -8.31
CA PRO A 234 -5.87 5.26 -9.07
C PRO A 234 -4.84 5.83 -10.05
N LEU A 235 -3.62 5.30 -10.04
CA LEU A 235 -2.65 5.53 -11.10
C LEU A 235 -2.66 4.36 -12.08
N ARG A 236 -2.79 4.68 -13.36
CA ARG A 236 -2.83 3.70 -14.44
C ARG A 236 -1.42 3.21 -14.77
N GLY A 237 -1.28 1.91 -14.99
CA GLY A 237 -0.03 1.31 -15.46
C GLY A 237 0.24 1.52 -16.96
N THR A 238 -0.76 1.94 -17.74
CA THR A 238 -0.67 2.16 -19.18
C THR A 238 -1.36 3.46 -19.60
N GLY A 239 -0.79 4.12 -20.61
CA GLY A 239 -1.26 5.42 -21.09
C GLY A 239 -0.98 6.53 -20.08
N GLU A 240 -1.86 7.55 -20.02
CA GLU A 240 -1.74 8.60 -19.01
C GLU A 240 -1.96 8.02 -17.60
N PRO A 241 -1.00 8.17 -16.67
CA PRO A 241 -1.10 7.65 -15.30
C PRO A 241 -2.33 8.18 -14.58
N ILE A 242 -2.68 9.45 -14.82
CA ILE A 242 -3.93 10.07 -14.40
C ILE A 242 -4.57 10.67 -15.64
N LEU A 243 -5.84 10.32 -15.85
CA LEU A 243 -6.61 10.76 -16.99
C LEU A 243 -6.75 12.28 -17.01
N ASN A 244 -6.50 12.89 -18.18
CA ASN A 244 -6.67 14.32 -18.43
C ASN A 244 -5.76 15.19 -17.55
N LEU A 245 -4.65 14.63 -17.06
CA LEU A 245 -3.69 15.41 -16.28
C LEU A 245 -2.84 16.29 -17.19
N SER A 246 -2.45 15.81 -18.37
CA SER A 246 -1.56 16.51 -19.30
C SER A 246 -2.13 17.85 -19.78
N THR A 247 -1.30 18.88 -19.82
CA THR A 247 -1.68 20.18 -20.39
C THR A 247 -1.80 20.07 -21.92
N PRO A 248 -2.94 20.45 -22.53
CA PRO A 248 -3.12 20.40 -23.98
C PRO A 248 -2.08 21.25 -24.74
N GLY A 249 -1.71 20.80 -25.94
CA GLY A 249 -0.79 21.53 -26.81
C GLY A 249 -1.28 22.96 -27.10
N GLY A 250 -0.38 23.94 -27.03
CA GLY A 250 -0.69 25.36 -27.26
C GLY A 250 -1.11 26.13 -26.01
N ILE A 251 -1.28 25.47 -24.86
CA ILE A 251 -1.57 26.14 -23.58
C ILE A 251 -0.27 26.34 -22.81
N SER A 252 0.08 27.60 -22.54
CA SER A 252 1.22 27.93 -21.67
C SER A 252 0.89 27.66 -20.19
N SER A 253 1.89 27.34 -19.37
CA SER A 253 1.72 27.18 -17.92
C SER A 253 1.14 28.44 -17.27
N ALA A 254 1.47 29.64 -17.78
CA ALA A 254 0.93 30.91 -17.31
C ALA A 254 -0.56 31.07 -17.66
N SER A 255 -0.97 30.68 -18.88
CA SER A 255 -2.38 30.68 -19.28
C SER A 255 -3.21 29.70 -18.45
N GLN A 256 -2.66 28.51 -18.20
CA GLN A 256 -3.29 27.49 -17.38
C GLN A 256 -3.46 27.95 -15.93
N ARG A 257 -2.42 28.54 -15.31
CA ARG A 257 -2.49 29.11 -13.96
C ARG A 257 -3.61 30.13 -13.83
N LYS A 258 -3.72 31.07 -14.79
CA LYS A 258 -4.82 32.05 -14.83
C LYS A 258 -6.20 31.39 -14.91
N ALA A 259 -6.35 30.31 -15.68
CA ALA A 259 -7.61 29.58 -15.76
C ALA A 259 -7.98 28.90 -14.43
N ILE A 260 -7.02 28.25 -13.77
CA ILE A 260 -7.23 27.63 -12.46
C ILE A 260 -7.52 28.69 -11.39
N ASP A 261 -6.84 29.84 -11.41
CA ASP A 261 -7.13 30.97 -10.49
C ASP A 261 -8.54 31.50 -10.68
N ALA A 262 -9.00 31.69 -11.92
CA ALA A 262 -10.36 32.14 -12.18
C ALA A 262 -11.41 31.11 -11.67
N ILE A 263 -11.18 29.82 -11.90
CA ILE A 263 -12.05 28.75 -11.38
C ILE A 263 -12.06 28.74 -9.84
N ARG A 264 -10.89 28.92 -9.21
CA ARG A 264 -10.76 29.04 -7.76
C ARG A 264 -11.59 30.19 -7.23
N ASP A 265 -11.45 31.38 -7.81
CA ASP A 265 -12.12 32.59 -7.34
C ASP A 265 -13.66 32.46 -7.48
N LEU A 266 -14.15 31.87 -8.57
CA LEU A 266 -15.57 31.55 -8.75
C LEU A 266 -16.08 30.54 -7.72
N ASN A 267 -15.31 29.48 -7.44
CA ASN A 267 -15.67 28.51 -6.42
C ASN A 267 -15.66 29.12 -5.01
N LEU A 268 -14.70 30.00 -4.70
CA LEU A 268 -14.65 30.70 -3.42
C LEU A 268 -15.88 31.60 -3.23
N ALA A 269 -16.28 32.34 -4.27
CA ALA A 269 -17.51 33.12 -4.23
C ALA A 269 -18.73 32.22 -3.95
N ARG A 270 -18.82 31.07 -4.62
CA ARG A 270 -19.91 30.11 -4.40
C ARG A 270 -19.88 29.47 -3.00
N LEU A 271 -18.70 29.17 -2.47
CA LEU A 271 -18.52 28.64 -1.12
C LEU A 271 -19.02 29.63 -0.06
N VAL A 272 -18.77 30.92 -0.23
CA VAL A 272 -19.30 31.97 0.67
C VAL A 272 -20.82 32.01 0.65
N GLU A 273 -21.44 31.82 -0.54
CA GLU A 273 -22.90 31.81 -0.68
C GLU A 273 -23.56 30.56 -0.08
N THR A 274 -22.98 29.37 -0.27
CA THR A 274 -23.64 28.11 0.08
C THR A 274 -23.16 27.46 1.36
N GLY A 275 -21.92 27.72 1.77
CA GLY A 275 -21.24 26.99 2.85
C GLY A 275 -20.99 25.51 2.55
N ASP A 276 -21.11 25.07 1.29
CA ASP A 276 -20.93 23.67 0.92
C ASP A 276 -19.45 23.26 0.90
N ALA A 277 -19.06 22.42 1.85
CA ALA A 277 -17.69 21.93 2.01
C ALA A 277 -17.16 21.16 0.78
N GLU A 278 -18.02 20.60 -0.07
CA GLU A 278 -17.56 19.93 -1.30
C GLU A 278 -17.02 20.93 -2.34
N ILE A 279 -17.39 22.20 -2.26
CA ILE A 279 -16.77 23.23 -3.11
C ILE A 279 -15.31 23.43 -2.73
N GLN A 280 -14.98 23.39 -1.44
CA GLN A 280 -13.59 23.45 -0.98
C GLN A 280 -12.79 22.24 -1.48
N THR A 281 -13.38 21.04 -1.44
CA THR A 281 -12.78 19.83 -2.03
C THR A 281 -12.46 20.01 -3.53
N ARG A 282 -13.37 20.62 -4.30
CA ARG A 282 -13.13 20.88 -5.73
C ARG A 282 -11.99 21.85 -5.95
N ILE A 283 -11.92 22.93 -5.18
CA ILE A 283 -10.79 23.88 -5.22
C ILE A 283 -9.47 23.14 -5.00
N ASN A 284 -9.40 22.34 -3.93
CA ASN A 284 -8.20 21.59 -3.57
C ASN A 284 -7.81 20.58 -4.65
N SER A 285 -8.79 19.89 -5.24
CA SER A 285 -8.57 18.93 -6.33
C SER A 285 -7.97 19.60 -7.58
N TYR A 286 -8.47 20.78 -7.98
CA TYR A 286 -7.91 21.51 -9.13
C TYR A 286 -6.49 22.00 -8.88
N GLU A 287 -6.22 22.52 -7.69
CA GLU A 287 -4.88 22.96 -7.30
C GLU A 287 -3.89 21.78 -7.24
N MET A 288 -4.33 20.63 -6.73
CA MET A 288 -3.53 19.41 -6.71
C MET A 288 -3.26 18.91 -8.12
N ALA A 289 -4.28 18.83 -8.99
CA ALA A 289 -4.10 18.43 -10.38
C ALA A 289 -3.09 19.33 -11.13
N TYR A 290 -3.13 20.64 -10.87
CA TYR A 290 -2.16 21.57 -11.43
C TYR A 290 -0.72 21.28 -10.97
N ARG A 291 -0.49 20.99 -9.68
CA ARG A 291 0.85 20.61 -9.17
C ARG A 291 1.30 19.24 -9.68
N MET A 292 0.37 18.31 -9.83
CA MET A 292 0.65 16.97 -10.33
C MET A 292 1.10 16.95 -11.79
N GLN A 293 0.76 17.97 -12.59
CA GLN A 293 1.25 18.07 -13.97
C GLN A 293 2.76 18.08 -14.08
N THR A 294 3.46 18.67 -13.10
CA THR A 294 4.92 18.65 -13.04
C THR A 294 5.45 17.45 -12.25
N SER A 295 4.77 17.06 -11.18
CA SER A 295 5.30 16.06 -10.24
C SER A 295 5.01 14.60 -10.62
N ALA A 296 3.92 14.33 -11.35
CA ALA A 296 3.52 12.98 -11.74
C ALA A 296 4.42 12.36 -12.82
N PRO A 297 4.88 13.09 -13.86
CA PRO A 297 5.84 12.54 -14.82
C PRO A 297 7.11 12.01 -14.14
N ASP A 298 7.71 12.81 -13.26
CA ASP A 298 8.91 12.44 -12.50
C ASP A 298 8.67 11.25 -11.55
N LEU A 299 7.46 11.07 -11.04
CA LEU A 299 7.13 9.91 -10.20
C LEU A 299 7.11 8.61 -11.02
N ILE A 300 6.46 8.66 -12.19
CA ILE A 300 6.15 7.51 -13.04
C ILE A 300 7.34 7.09 -13.90
N ASP A 301 8.18 8.05 -14.28
CA ASP A 301 9.43 7.80 -14.96
C ASP A 301 10.45 7.17 -14.01
N ILE A 302 10.77 5.91 -14.30
CA ILE A 302 11.74 5.11 -13.57
C ILE A 302 13.04 4.92 -14.37
N SER A 303 13.20 5.61 -15.50
CA SER A 303 14.43 5.55 -16.31
C SER A 303 15.67 6.05 -15.57
N GLY A 304 15.48 6.89 -14.55
CA GLY A 304 16.54 7.34 -13.63
C GLY A 304 16.90 6.36 -12.52
N GLU A 305 16.21 5.23 -12.38
CA GLU A 305 16.58 4.20 -11.40
C GLU A 305 17.81 3.43 -11.86
N SER A 306 18.66 3.03 -10.91
CA SER A 306 19.85 2.24 -11.24
C SER A 306 19.47 0.86 -11.76
N GLN A 307 20.30 0.28 -12.65
CA GLN A 307 20.09 -1.08 -13.13
C GLN A 307 20.02 -2.08 -11.97
N ALA A 308 20.85 -1.91 -10.92
CA ALA A 308 20.80 -2.74 -9.73
C ALA A 308 19.44 -2.67 -9.00
N THR A 309 18.81 -1.50 -8.95
CA THR A 309 17.45 -1.34 -8.40
C THR A 309 16.43 -2.06 -9.26
N LEU A 310 16.48 -1.88 -10.58
CA LEU A 310 15.55 -2.53 -11.51
C LEU A 310 15.66 -4.06 -11.45
N ASP A 311 16.89 -4.57 -11.42
CA ASP A 311 17.19 -6.00 -11.30
C ASP A 311 16.73 -6.56 -9.95
N MET A 312 16.94 -5.82 -8.86
CA MET A 312 16.49 -6.23 -7.53
C MET A 312 14.98 -6.44 -7.48
N TYR A 313 14.20 -5.51 -8.06
CA TYR A 313 12.74 -5.64 -8.13
C TYR A 313 12.26 -6.61 -9.22
N GLY A 314 13.08 -6.90 -10.24
CA GLY A 314 12.65 -7.66 -11.42
C GLY A 314 11.73 -6.83 -12.33
N VAL A 315 12.03 -5.55 -12.52
CA VAL A 315 11.21 -4.62 -13.30
C VAL A 315 11.73 -4.50 -14.72
N ASP A 316 10.84 -4.75 -15.69
CA ASP A 316 10.99 -4.22 -17.05
C ASP A 316 10.45 -2.78 -17.10
N PRO A 317 11.29 -1.75 -17.36
CA PRO A 317 10.85 -0.35 -17.41
C PRO A 317 9.82 -0.04 -18.49
N LEU A 318 9.63 -0.92 -19.47
CA LEU A 318 8.69 -0.74 -20.57
C LEU A 318 7.33 -1.39 -20.31
N GLN A 319 7.22 -2.25 -19.28
CA GLN A 319 6.01 -3.02 -19.01
C GLN A 319 5.40 -2.65 -17.66
N PRO A 320 4.06 -2.55 -17.56
CA PRO A 320 3.39 -2.50 -16.28
C PRO A 320 3.51 -3.85 -15.57
N SER A 321 3.87 -3.84 -14.29
CA SER A 321 3.96 -5.06 -13.48
C SER A 321 3.68 -4.76 -12.01
N PHE A 322 3.41 -5.80 -11.22
CA PHE A 322 3.30 -5.66 -9.77
C PHE A 322 4.64 -5.20 -9.16
N ALA A 323 5.77 -5.71 -9.65
CA ALA A 323 7.09 -5.25 -9.24
C ALA A 323 7.30 -3.75 -9.49
N ARG A 324 6.86 -3.25 -10.65
CA ARG A 324 6.90 -1.81 -10.96
C ARG A 324 6.04 -1.02 -9.98
N ASN A 325 4.86 -1.52 -9.64
CA ASN A 325 4.01 -0.89 -8.64
C ASN A 325 4.68 -0.84 -7.26
N CYS A 326 5.43 -1.86 -6.86
CA CYS A 326 6.20 -1.85 -5.61
C CYS A 326 7.29 -0.77 -5.63
N LEU A 327 8.01 -0.62 -6.74
CA LEU A 327 8.99 0.45 -6.92
C LEU A 327 8.35 1.85 -6.86
N LEU A 328 7.21 2.04 -7.52
CA LEU A 328 6.41 3.27 -7.43
C LEU A 328 5.93 3.53 -6.01
N ALA A 329 5.53 2.50 -5.26
CA ALA A 329 5.12 2.62 -3.87
C ALA A 329 6.23 3.18 -2.98
N ARG A 330 7.47 2.68 -3.16
CA ARG A 330 8.65 3.24 -2.48
C ARG A 330 8.85 4.72 -2.81
N ARG A 331 8.77 5.09 -4.10
CA ARG A 331 8.90 6.49 -4.55
C ARG A 331 7.79 7.39 -4.00
N LEU A 332 6.57 6.89 -3.87
CA LEU A 332 5.42 7.60 -3.31
C LEU A 332 5.63 7.92 -1.83
N VAL A 333 6.02 6.93 -1.01
CA VAL A 333 6.24 7.16 0.43
C VAL A 333 7.47 8.03 0.69
N GLU A 334 8.51 7.92 -0.14
CA GLU A 334 9.69 8.80 -0.12
C GLU A 334 9.32 10.27 -0.41
N ARG A 335 8.22 10.51 -1.15
CA ARG A 335 7.64 11.83 -1.44
C ARG A 335 6.49 12.23 -0.50
N GLY A 336 6.29 11.49 0.59
CA GLY A 336 5.34 11.83 1.64
C GLY A 336 3.89 11.42 1.40
N THR A 337 3.59 10.57 0.40
CA THR A 337 2.24 9.99 0.26
C THR A 337 1.92 9.12 1.46
N ARG A 338 0.80 9.40 2.13
CA ARG A 338 0.43 8.77 3.41
C ARG A 338 0.02 7.30 3.28
N PHE A 339 -0.75 6.97 2.26
CA PHE A 339 -1.31 5.64 2.08
C PHE A 339 -1.20 5.21 0.62
N VAL A 340 -0.53 4.08 0.37
CA VAL A 340 -0.38 3.49 -0.96
C VAL A 340 -0.95 2.09 -0.93
N GLN A 341 -1.88 1.78 -1.83
CA GLN A 341 -2.50 0.46 -1.89
C GLN A 341 -2.33 -0.19 -3.26
N LEU A 342 -1.75 -1.38 -3.28
CA LEU A 342 -1.50 -2.15 -4.49
C LEU A 342 -2.49 -3.30 -4.55
N TYR A 343 -3.35 -3.34 -5.55
CA TYR A 343 -4.19 -4.50 -5.83
C TYR A 343 -3.51 -5.37 -6.88
N HIS A 344 -3.28 -6.65 -6.55
CA HIS A 344 -2.93 -7.69 -7.51
C HIS A 344 -4.07 -8.69 -7.60
N THR A 345 -4.64 -8.91 -8.79
CA THR A 345 -5.83 -9.74 -8.96
C THR A 345 -5.53 -11.19 -9.33
N ASN A 346 -6.57 -12.01 -9.35
CA ASN A 346 -6.55 -13.44 -9.72
C ASN A 346 -5.82 -14.34 -8.72
N TRP A 347 -6.02 -14.11 -7.43
CA TRP A 347 -5.61 -15.01 -6.35
C TRP A 347 -6.67 -16.06 -5.97
N ASP A 348 -7.77 -16.10 -6.71
CA ASP A 348 -8.83 -17.06 -6.49
C ASP A 348 -8.41 -18.44 -7.01
N SER A 349 -8.52 -19.48 -6.19
CA SER A 349 -7.95 -20.80 -6.49
C SER A 349 -8.93 -21.95 -6.25
N HIS A 350 -10.13 -21.83 -6.82
CA HIS A 350 -11.19 -22.84 -6.70
C HIS A 350 -11.00 -24.08 -7.60
N GLY A 351 -10.02 -24.08 -8.50
CA GLY A 351 -9.77 -25.19 -9.44
C GLY A 351 -10.50 -25.08 -10.78
N GLY A 352 -11.11 -23.94 -11.08
CA GLY A 352 -11.66 -23.64 -12.41
C GLY A 352 -10.60 -23.09 -13.38
N PRO A 353 -10.99 -22.75 -14.62
CA PRO A 353 -10.06 -22.22 -15.62
C PRO A 353 -9.41 -20.91 -15.16
N GLY A 354 -8.08 -20.87 -15.07
CA GLY A 354 -7.33 -19.71 -14.59
C GLY A 354 -7.30 -19.57 -13.06
N GLU A 355 -7.79 -20.56 -12.31
CA GLU A 355 -7.93 -20.58 -10.86
C GLU A 355 -7.41 -21.90 -10.25
N THR A 356 -6.45 -22.57 -10.89
CA THR A 356 -5.90 -23.85 -10.42
C THR A 356 -4.73 -23.67 -9.46
N LEU A 357 -4.59 -24.58 -8.48
CA LEU A 357 -3.46 -24.55 -7.55
C LEU A 357 -2.16 -24.92 -8.25
N GLU A 358 -2.17 -25.85 -9.20
CA GLU A 358 -0.96 -26.38 -9.82
C GLU A 358 -0.42 -25.49 -10.94
N ASP A 359 -1.28 -24.94 -11.81
CA ASP A 359 -0.83 -24.25 -13.01
C ASP A 359 -0.91 -22.73 -12.88
N ASP A 360 -1.98 -22.20 -12.28
CA ASP A 360 -2.25 -20.75 -12.26
C ASP A 360 -1.67 -20.05 -11.02
N PHE A 361 -1.67 -20.73 -9.87
CA PHE A 361 -1.16 -20.16 -8.62
C PHE A 361 0.36 -19.87 -8.63
N PRO A 362 1.26 -20.74 -9.15
CA PRO A 362 2.69 -20.42 -9.21
C PRO A 362 3.03 -19.18 -10.04
N PRO A 363 2.48 -18.96 -11.26
CA PRO A 363 2.64 -17.70 -11.97
C PRO A 363 2.25 -16.47 -11.13
N ARG A 364 1.12 -16.51 -10.41
CA ARG A 364 0.70 -15.41 -9.51
C ARG A 364 1.73 -15.14 -8.42
N CYS A 365 2.31 -16.20 -7.84
CA CYS A 365 3.37 -16.06 -6.83
C CYS A 365 4.65 -15.47 -7.44
N ARG A 366 5.07 -15.90 -8.63
CA ARG A 366 6.25 -15.33 -9.31
C ARG A 366 6.09 -13.83 -9.61
N GLU A 367 4.90 -13.38 -9.94
CA GLU A 367 4.63 -11.97 -10.25
C GLU A 367 4.81 -11.03 -9.06
N ILE A 368 4.62 -11.53 -7.83
CA ILE A 368 4.66 -10.72 -6.61
C ILE A 368 5.91 -10.90 -5.77
N ASP A 369 6.53 -12.09 -5.79
CA ASP A 369 7.51 -12.51 -4.81
C ASP A 369 8.74 -11.60 -4.77
N GLN A 370 9.39 -11.44 -5.93
CA GLN A 370 10.59 -10.61 -6.05
C GLN A 370 10.29 -9.14 -5.72
N GLY A 371 9.17 -8.60 -6.21
CA GLY A 371 8.76 -7.22 -5.95
C GLY A 371 8.46 -6.93 -4.47
N CYS A 372 7.80 -7.87 -3.77
CA CYS A 372 7.53 -7.76 -2.34
C CYS A 372 8.84 -7.74 -1.54
N ALA A 373 9.72 -8.71 -1.79
CA ALA A 373 10.99 -8.82 -1.07
C ALA A 373 11.91 -7.62 -1.36
N ALA A 374 11.98 -7.16 -2.61
CA ALA A 374 12.73 -5.98 -3.01
C ALA A 374 12.22 -4.72 -2.33
N LEU A 375 10.90 -4.56 -2.18
CA LEU A 375 10.32 -3.42 -1.47
C LEU A 375 10.79 -3.36 -0.01
N ILE A 376 10.77 -4.49 0.70
CA ILE A 376 11.24 -4.55 2.09
C ILE A 376 12.73 -4.18 2.17
N ARG A 377 13.57 -4.75 1.31
CA ARG A 377 15.01 -4.45 1.29
C ARG A 377 15.32 -3.01 0.91
N ASP A 378 14.65 -2.46 -0.11
CA ASP A 378 14.87 -1.08 -0.57
C ASP A 378 14.48 -0.09 0.53
N LEU A 379 13.29 -0.24 1.12
CA LEU A 379 12.85 0.58 2.25
C LEU A 379 13.81 0.50 3.43
N LYS A 380 14.29 -0.71 3.78
CA LYS A 380 15.25 -0.91 4.87
C LYS A 380 16.59 -0.23 4.58
N SER A 381 17.12 -0.39 3.36
CA SER A 381 18.40 0.21 2.96
C SER A 381 18.38 1.75 2.97
N ARG A 382 17.20 2.33 2.80
CA ARG A 382 16.96 3.79 2.84
C ARG A 382 16.58 4.32 4.23
N GLY A 383 16.46 3.44 5.24
CA GLY A 383 15.95 3.80 6.57
C GLY A 383 14.46 4.16 6.59
N LEU A 384 13.71 3.85 5.52
CA LEU A 384 12.28 4.15 5.39
C LEU A 384 11.39 3.06 6.00
N LEU A 385 11.90 1.85 6.19
CA LEU A 385 11.12 0.72 6.74
C LEU A 385 10.65 0.99 8.18
N GLU A 386 11.46 1.67 8.99
CA GLU A 386 11.07 2.05 10.36
C GLU A 386 9.88 3.03 10.37
N ASP A 387 9.80 3.90 9.36
CA ASP A 387 8.72 4.90 9.22
C ASP A 387 7.55 4.41 8.35
N THR A 388 7.63 3.21 7.77
CA THR A 388 6.62 2.71 6.81
C THR A 388 6.12 1.34 7.23
N LEU A 389 4.82 1.24 7.51
CA LEU A 389 4.17 -0.05 7.70
C LEU A 389 3.85 -0.67 6.34
N VAL A 390 4.47 -1.81 6.04
CA VAL A 390 4.12 -2.63 4.88
C VAL A 390 3.19 -3.74 5.33
N VAL A 391 2.05 -3.87 4.66
CA VAL A 391 1.03 -4.89 4.94
C VAL A 391 0.84 -5.75 3.70
N TRP A 392 0.78 -7.07 3.86
CA TRP A 392 0.45 -8.00 2.79
C TRP A 392 -0.68 -8.92 3.20
N GLY A 393 -1.63 -9.13 2.29
CA GLY A 393 -2.70 -10.10 2.49
C GLY A 393 -3.86 -9.93 1.51
N GLY A 394 -4.89 -10.75 1.70
CA GLY A 394 -6.17 -10.65 0.97
C GLY A 394 -7.35 -10.46 1.91
N GLU A 395 -8.55 -10.67 1.38
CA GLU A 395 -9.81 -10.48 2.10
C GLU A 395 -10.18 -11.61 3.08
N PHE A 396 -9.65 -12.82 2.86
CA PHE A 396 -9.88 -14.04 3.64
C PHE A 396 -8.88 -15.13 3.23
N GLY A 397 -8.99 -16.33 3.80
CA GLY A 397 -8.17 -17.48 3.47
C GLY A 397 -8.86 -18.55 2.63
N ARG A 398 -8.25 -19.72 2.63
CA ARG A 398 -8.69 -20.90 1.89
C ARG A 398 -8.92 -22.10 2.79
N THR A 399 -9.88 -22.91 2.37
CA THR A 399 -10.32 -24.08 3.11
C THR A 399 -9.23 -25.16 3.17
N PRO A 400 -9.05 -25.86 4.31
CA PRO A 400 -8.26 -27.09 4.34
C PRO A 400 -8.84 -28.25 3.53
N MET A 401 -10.14 -28.24 3.23
CA MET A 401 -10.74 -29.15 2.27
C MET A 401 -10.65 -28.66 0.83
N GLY A 402 -10.62 -29.62 -0.09
CA GLY A 402 -10.67 -29.37 -1.52
C GLY A 402 -12.07 -28.99 -2.01
N GLU A 403 -12.11 -28.20 -3.07
CA GLU A 403 -13.29 -27.97 -3.91
C GLU A 403 -13.03 -28.56 -5.29
N ASN A 404 -13.84 -29.53 -5.71
CA ASN A 404 -13.66 -30.20 -6.99
C ASN A 404 -14.42 -29.44 -8.09
N ARG A 405 -13.68 -28.82 -9.01
CA ARG A 405 -14.19 -28.27 -10.28
C ARG A 405 -13.53 -29.02 -11.44
N ASP A 406 -12.92 -28.32 -12.39
CA ASP A 406 -12.10 -28.94 -13.45
C ASP A 406 -10.84 -29.57 -12.87
N LYS A 407 -10.23 -28.89 -11.89
CA LYS A 407 -9.22 -29.42 -10.96
C LYS A 407 -9.68 -29.23 -9.52
N THR A 408 -9.00 -29.87 -8.58
CA THR A 408 -9.25 -29.66 -7.15
C THR A 408 -8.57 -28.38 -6.69
N GLY A 409 -9.34 -27.36 -6.31
CA GLY A 409 -8.85 -26.16 -5.65
C GLY A 409 -9.28 -26.07 -4.19
N ARG A 410 -9.37 -24.85 -3.65
CA ARG A 410 -9.85 -24.57 -2.28
C ARG A 410 -10.95 -23.52 -2.31
N ASN A 411 -11.98 -23.70 -1.48
CA ASN A 411 -13.07 -22.76 -1.29
C ASN A 411 -12.67 -21.60 -0.34
N HIS A 412 -13.54 -20.62 -0.20
CA HIS A 412 -13.34 -19.46 0.69
C HIS A 412 -13.39 -19.85 2.16
N HIS A 413 -12.53 -19.22 2.97
CA HIS A 413 -12.42 -19.53 4.39
C HIS A 413 -12.23 -18.29 5.26
N ILE A 414 -13.17 -18.05 6.17
CA ILE A 414 -13.25 -16.80 6.94
C ILE A 414 -12.69 -16.92 8.37
N ASP A 415 -12.51 -18.15 8.87
CA ASP A 415 -12.18 -18.40 10.27
C ASP A 415 -10.66 -18.45 10.56
N ALA A 416 -9.84 -18.58 9.53
CA ALA A 416 -8.38 -18.55 9.62
C ALA A 416 -7.75 -18.15 8.28
N PHE A 417 -6.81 -17.21 8.31
CA PHE A 417 -5.94 -16.88 7.19
C PHE A 417 -4.67 -16.19 7.67
N THR A 418 -3.69 -16.07 6.77
CA THR A 418 -2.40 -15.47 7.10
C THR A 418 -2.20 -14.14 6.37
N MET A 419 -1.73 -13.15 7.12
CA MET A 419 -1.17 -11.90 6.61
C MET A 419 0.25 -11.74 7.13
N TRP A 420 1.05 -10.88 6.51
CA TRP A 420 2.32 -10.46 7.10
C TRP A 420 2.44 -8.94 7.10
N PHE A 421 3.20 -8.45 8.08
CA PHE A 421 3.49 -7.04 8.31
C PHE A 421 5.00 -6.84 8.39
N ALA A 422 5.49 -5.67 8.00
CA ALA A 422 6.91 -5.32 8.15
C ALA A 422 7.06 -3.82 8.42
N GLY A 423 8.06 -3.47 9.23
CA GLY A 423 8.36 -2.06 9.55
C GLY A 423 7.30 -1.38 10.41
N GLY A 424 7.46 -0.07 10.61
CA GLY A 424 6.44 0.76 11.26
C GLY A 424 6.06 0.36 12.69
N GLY A 425 6.98 -0.26 13.45
CA GLY A 425 6.78 -0.66 14.85
C GLY A 425 6.18 -2.04 15.11
N VAL A 426 6.13 -2.92 14.10
CA VAL A 426 5.82 -4.35 14.32
C VAL A 426 7.06 -5.14 14.70
N LYS A 427 6.90 -6.27 15.40
CA LYS A 427 8.00 -7.17 15.77
C LYS A 427 8.51 -7.92 14.55
N ALA A 428 9.69 -7.55 14.05
CA ALA A 428 10.37 -8.27 12.99
C ALA A 428 10.72 -9.72 13.42
N GLY A 429 10.58 -10.67 12.50
CA GLY A 429 10.91 -12.08 12.72
C GLY A 429 9.96 -12.79 13.69
N HIS A 430 8.74 -12.31 13.85
CA HIS A 430 7.76 -12.84 14.80
C HIS A 430 6.57 -13.50 14.08
N THR A 431 5.95 -14.48 14.74
CA THR A 431 4.67 -15.06 14.32
C THR A 431 3.67 -14.83 15.45
N PHE A 432 2.55 -14.17 15.13
CA PHE A 432 1.48 -13.86 16.05
C PHE A 432 0.23 -14.70 15.74
N GLY A 433 -0.29 -15.35 16.79
CA GLY A 433 -1.42 -16.25 16.73
C GLY A 433 -1.16 -17.51 15.90
N GLU A 434 -2.08 -18.46 16.00
CA GLU A 434 -1.95 -19.77 15.35
C GLU A 434 -3.34 -20.30 14.98
N SER A 435 -3.41 -21.02 13.85
CA SER A 435 -4.58 -21.77 13.43
C SER A 435 -4.46 -23.24 13.89
N ASP A 436 -5.55 -23.99 13.98
CA ASP A 436 -5.49 -25.40 14.40
C ASP A 436 -4.61 -26.27 13.47
N GLU A 437 -4.43 -27.54 13.84
CA GLU A 437 -3.57 -28.48 13.11
C GLU A 437 -3.95 -28.71 11.64
N LEU A 438 -5.19 -28.37 11.25
CA LEU A 438 -5.66 -28.42 9.87
C LEU A 438 -5.66 -27.04 9.20
N GLY A 439 -5.47 -25.94 9.95
CA GLY A 439 -5.64 -24.57 9.45
C GLY A 439 -7.11 -24.16 9.30
N PHE A 440 -8.00 -24.76 10.08
CA PHE A 440 -9.44 -24.53 9.99
C PHE A 440 -9.91 -23.36 10.87
N ASN A 441 -9.41 -23.21 12.08
CA ASN A 441 -9.83 -22.15 13.00
C ASN A 441 -8.61 -21.45 13.60
N ALA A 442 -8.68 -20.14 13.78
CA ALA A 442 -7.78 -19.46 14.72
C ALA A 442 -8.02 -20.00 16.15
N VAL A 443 -6.99 -20.59 16.76
CA VAL A 443 -7.04 -21.17 18.11
C VAL A 443 -6.25 -20.38 19.15
N GLU A 444 -5.29 -19.58 18.69
CA GLU A 444 -4.50 -18.67 19.53
C GLU A 444 -4.55 -17.25 18.96
N ASP A 445 -4.76 -16.27 19.83
CA ASP A 445 -4.72 -14.83 19.52
C ASP A 445 -5.45 -14.44 18.22
N LYS A 446 -6.74 -14.81 18.12
CA LYS A 446 -7.59 -14.51 16.96
C LYS A 446 -7.56 -13.02 16.61
N ALA A 447 -7.17 -12.71 15.38
CA ALA A 447 -7.05 -11.35 14.86
C ALA A 447 -8.22 -11.05 13.92
N HIS A 448 -9.28 -10.40 14.41
CA HIS A 448 -10.37 -9.99 13.53
C HIS A 448 -9.94 -8.83 12.62
N VAL A 449 -10.57 -8.66 11.45
CA VAL A 449 -10.30 -7.52 10.54
C VAL A 449 -10.33 -6.17 11.27
N HIS A 450 -11.28 -5.97 12.18
CA HIS A 450 -11.33 -4.73 12.98
C HIS A 450 -10.17 -4.58 13.96
N ASP A 451 -9.58 -5.67 14.43
CA ASP A 451 -8.39 -5.66 15.29
C ASP A 451 -7.14 -5.30 14.48
N LEU A 452 -7.05 -5.79 13.25
CA LEU A 452 -6.02 -5.38 12.28
C LEU A 452 -6.13 -3.87 11.99
N HIS A 453 -7.33 -3.37 11.70
CA HIS A 453 -7.57 -1.93 11.48
C HIS A 453 -7.21 -1.09 12.72
N ALA A 454 -7.65 -1.50 13.91
CA ALA A 454 -7.32 -0.81 15.15
C ALA A 454 -5.79 -0.75 15.37
N THR A 455 -5.10 -1.84 15.06
CA THR A 455 -3.65 -1.96 15.23
C THR A 455 -2.89 -1.11 14.21
N ILE A 456 -3.29 -1.11 12.94
CA ILE A 456 -2.70 -0.24 11.91
C ILE A 456 -2.87 1.24 12.29
N LEU A 457 -4.08 1.65 12.69
CA LEU A 457 -4.33 3.02 13.14
C LEU A 457 -3.47 3.37 14.36
N HIS A 458 -3.33 2.45 15.32
CA HIS A 458 -2.47 2.65 16.49
C HIS A 458 -1.00 2.88 16.11
N LEU A 459 -0.45 2.09 15.18
CA LEU A 459 0.91 2.26 14.69
C LEU A 459 1.11 3.63 14.02
N LEU A 460 0.08 4.19 13.41
CA LEU A 460 0.08 5.56 12.86
C LEU A 460 -0.14 6.65 13.93
N GLY A 461 -0.20 6.29 15.22
CA GLY A 461 -0.48 7.23 16.31
C GLY A 461 -1.94 7.66 16.42
N ILE A 462 -2.86 6.96 15.76
CA ILE A 462 -4.30 7.24 15.78
C ILE A 462 -4.99 6.32 16.79
N ASP A 463 -5.61 6.91 17.82
CA ASP A 463 -6.61 6.20 18.61
C ASP A 463 -7.87 5.95 17.76
N HIS A 464 -8.08 4.69 17.34
CA HIS A 464 -9.18 4.30 16.47
C HIS A 464 -10.56 4.64 17.06
N LYS A 465 -10.69 4.76 18.39
CA LYS A 465 -11.96 5.08 19.05
C LYS A 465 -12.30 6.55 19.01
N LYS A 466 -11.30 7.42 18.85
CA LYS A 466 -11.42 8.88 18.79
C LYS A 466 -11.54 9.42 17.37
N LEU A 467 -10.99 8.70 16.39
CA LEU A 467 -11.12 9.09 14.98
C LEU A 467 -12.54 8.77 14.49
N THR A 468 -13.44 9.73 14.63
CA THR A 468 -14.85 9.59 14.28
C THR A 468 -15.33 10.67 13.33
N PHE A 469 -16.32 10.36 12.50
CA PHE A 469 -17.00 11.32 11.65
C PHE A 469 -18.53 11.22 11.83
N ARG A 470 -19.18 12.35 12.09
CA ARG A 470 -20.63 12.44 12.27
C ARG A 470 -21.32 12.44 10.90
N PHE A 471 -22.12 11.42 10.63
CA PHE A 471 -22.92 11.32 9.41
C PHE A 471 -24.32 10.78 9.74
N GLN A 472 -25.37 11.40 9.19
CA GLN A 472 -26.77 10.99 9.40
C GLN A 472 -27.13 10.72 10.88
N GLY A 473 -26.63 11.56 11.80
CA GLY A 473 -26.95 11.46 13.22
C GLY A 473 -26.11 10.46 14.03
N ARG A 474 -25.16 9.73 13.43
CA ARG A 474 -24.27 8.79 14.13
C ARG A 474 -22.79 9.12 13.91
N ASP A 475 -21.98 8.93 14.96
CA ASP A 475 -20.52 8.93 14.83
C ASP A 475 -20.07 7.58 14.28
N PHE A 476 -19.38 7.62 13.14
CA PHE A 476 -18.78 6.46 12.50
C PHE A 476 -17.27 6.46 12.69
N ARG A 477 -16.68 5.26 12.71
CA ARG A 477 -15.23 5.02 12.68
C ARG A 477 -14.94 3.72 11.92
N LEU A 478 -13.71 3.54 11.44
CA LEU A 478 -13.29 2.39 10.63
C LEU A 478 -13.62 1.03 11.29
N THR A 479 -13.45 0.92 12.60
CA THR A 479 -13.64 -0.34 13.34
C THR A 479 -15.07 -0.55 13.84
N ASP A 480 -16.00 0.31 13.45
CA ASP A 480 -17.34 0.43 14.01
C ASP A 480 -17.39 0.30 15.56
N VAL A 481 -18.13 -0.62 16.15
CA VAL A 481 -18.15 -0.83 17.62
C VAL A 481 -17.07 -1.81 18.11
N HIS A 482 -16.23 -2.30 17.22
CA HIS A 482 -15.23 -3.34 17.45
C HIS A 482 -13.79 -2.78 17.46
N GLY A 483 -12.81 -3.71 17.46
CA GLY A 483 -11.39 -3.42 17.40
C GLY A 483 -10.71 -3.47 18.76
N LYS A 484 -9.73 -4.37 18.87
CA LYS A 484 -8.76 -4.48 19.96
C LYS A 484 -7.36 -4.42 19.36
N LEU A 485 -6.41 -3.89 20.13
CA LEU A 485 -5.01 -3.86 19.70
C LEU A 485 -4.40 -5.25 19.79
N LEU A 486 -3.76 -5.70 18.73
CA LEU A 486 -2.97 -6.92 18.69
C LEU A 486 -1.61 -6.65 19.34
N ARG A 487 -1.56 -6.56 20.67
CA ARG A 487 -0.36 -6.13 21.39
C ARG A 487 0.84 -7.06 21.18
N GLY A 488 0.59 -8.36 20.96
CA GLY A 488 1.65 -9.35 20.79
C GLY A 488 2.54 -9.09 19.57
N MET A 489 2.03 -8.45 18.51
CA MET A 489 2.81 -8.13 17.30
C MET A 489 3.55 -6.78 17.34
N LEU A 490 3.42 -5.98 18.42
CA LEU A 490 4.01 -4.63 18.51
C LEU A 490 5.40 -4.64 19.19
N ALA A 491 6.36 -3.88 18.66
CA ALA A 491 7.74 -3.80 19.15
C ALA A 491 7.95 -2.86 20.36
#